data_AF-A0AAX2J6I4-F1
#
_entry.id   AF-A0AAX2J6I4-F1
#
_cell.length_a   1.000
_cell.length_b   1.000
_cell.length_c   1.000
_cell.angle_alpha   90.00
_cell.angle_beta   90.00
_cell.angle_gamma   90.00
#
_symmetry.space_group_name_H-M   'P 1'
#
loop_
_entity.id
_entity.type
_entity.pdbx_description
1 polymer ?
#
loop_
_entity_poly.entity_id
_entity_poly.type
_entity_poly.pdbx_seq_one_letter_code
_entity_poly.pdbx_strand_id
1 'polypeptide(L)' 'MTTSTLTIALSKGRIFEETLPLLAAAGIVPNENPEASRKLIIGTNHDNIQLVIVRDSDVPTYVQYGAADLGIAGKDVLI' A
#
# COMPACT_ATOMS: atom_id res chain seq x y z
N MET A 1 15.94 12.57 -14.51
CA MET A 1 15.47 11.17 -14.54
C MET A 1 14.07 11.16 -13.99
N THR A 2 13.07 10.77 -14.77
CA THR A 2 11.71 10.55 -14.26
C THR A 2 11.73 9.23 -13.49
N THR A 3 12.05 9.28 -12.19
CA THR A 3 11.89 8.14 -11.30
C THR A 3 10.41 7.87 -11.15
N SER A 4 9.90 6.86 -11.87
CA SER A 4 8.53 6.41 -11.71
C SER A 4 8.40 5.78 -10.33
N THR A 5 7.67 6.43 -9.43
CA THR A 5 7.39 5.91 -8.08
C THR A 5 6.32 4.83 -8.18
N LEU A 6 6.60 3.64 -7.66
CA LEU A 6 5.63 2.57 -7.49
C LEU A 6 4.76 2.86 -6.26
N THR A 7 3.45 3.00 -6.48
CA THR A 7 2.46 3.23 -5.42
C THR A 7 1.67 1.96 -5.17
N ILE A 8 1.69 1.46 -3.93
CA ILE A 8 0.98 0.25 -3.50
C ILE A 8 -0.18 0.63 -2.58
N ALA A 9 -1.41 0.32 -2.97
CA ALA A 9 -2.61 0.54 -2.17
C ALA A 9 -2.84 -0.59 -1.16
N LEU A 10 -3.04 -0.22 0.11
CA LEU A 10 -3.31 -1.14 1.21
C LEU A 10 -4.46 -0.60 2.08
N SER A 11 -5.23 -1.51 2.69
CA SER A 11 -6.24 -1.18 3.69
C SER A 11 -5.72 -1.39 5.11
N LYS A 12 -6.14 -0.54 6.06
CA LYS A 12 -5.72 -0.66 7.49
C LYS A 12 -6.22 -1.96 8.15
N GLY A 13 -5.62 -2.29 9.27
CA GLY A 13 -5.99 -3.43 10.11
C GLY A 13 -5.40 -4.73 9.57
N ARG A 14 -6.20 -5.79 9.56
CA ARG A 14 -5.73 -7.17 9.33
C ARG A 14 -4.94 -7.35 8.02
N ILE A 15 -5.43 -6.82 6.90
CA ILE A 15 -4.75 -6.95 5.60
C ILE A 15 -3.36 -6.29 5.67
N PHE A 16 -3.26 -5.13 6.30
CA PHE A 16 -1.99 -4.44 6.47
C PHE A 16 -1.02 -5.25 7.35
N GLU A 17 -1.46 -5.73 8.51
CA GLU A 17 -0.64 -6.53 9.43
C GLU A 17 -0.13 -7.82 8.78
N GLU A 18 -0.99 -8.53 8.04
CA GLU A 18 -0.62 -9.76 7.33
C GLU A 18 0.27 -9.50 6.11
N THR A 19 0.15 -8.31 5.49
CA THR A 19 0.96 -7.91 4.33
C THR A 19 2.38 -7.50 4.72
N LEU A 20 2.57 -6.89 5.90
CA LEU A 20 3.88 -6.37 6.30
C LEU A 20 5.01 -7.41 6.24
N PRO A 21 4.85 -8.65 6.74
CA PRO A 21 5.85 -9.70 6.59
C PRO A 21 6.15 -10.05 5.13
N LEU A 22 5.14 -9.99 4.25
CA LEU A 22 5.30 -10.29 2.82
C LEU A 22 6.09 -9.20 2.10
N LEU A 23 5.78 -7.93 2.40
CA LEU A 23 6.56 -6.79 1.90
C LEU A 23 7.99 -6.83 2.42
N ALA A 24 8.19 -7.14 3.70
CA ALA A 24 9.52 -7.27 4.29
C ALA A 24 10.32 -8.41 3.64
N ALA A 25 9.69 -9.54 3.32
CA ALA A 25 10.33 -10.63 2.58
C ALA A 25 10.74 -10.21 1.15
N ALA A 26 10.04 -9.25 0.55
CA ALA A 26 10.41 -8.60 -0.70
C ALA A 26 11.42 -7.43 -0.52
N GLY A 27 11.89 -7.19 0.71
CA GLY A 27 12.83 -6.11 1.03
C GLY A 27 12.21 -4.72 1.13
N ILE A 28 10.89 -4.61 1.20
CA ILE A 28 10.13 -3.36 1.30
C ILE A 28 9.65 -3.18 2.74
N VAL A 29 10.09 -2.11 3.40
CA VAL A 29 9.77 -1.81 4.79
C VAL A 29 9.26 -0.37 4.90
N PRO A 30 8.07 -0.12 5.45
CA PRO A 30 7.57 1.24 5.66
C PRO A 30 8.45 2.02 6.66
N ASN A 31 8.62 3.32 6.43
CA ASN A 31 9.44 4.19 7.29
C ASN A 31 8.78 4.52 8.64
N GLU A 32 7.48 4.33 8.75
CA GLU A 32 6.70 4.59 9.96
C GLU A 32 5.62 3.53 10.11
N ASN A 33 5.17 3.29 11.35
CA ASN A 33 4.05 2.39 11.61
C ASN A 33 2.73 3.05 11.15
N PRO A 34 2.06 2.52 10.13
CA PRO A 34 0.81 3.08 9.59
C PRO A 34 -0.38 2.99 10.54
N GLU A 35 -0.33 2.10 11.53
CA GLU A 35 -1.37 1.99 12.55
C GLU A 35 -1.31 3.15 13.55
N ALA A 36 -0.09 3.60 13.89
CA ALA A 36 0.13 4.75 14.74
C ALA A 36 0.04 6.09 13.98
N SER A 37 0.08 6.05 12.65
CA SER A 37 0.09 7.23 11.79
C SER A 37 -1.30 7.56 11.21
N ARG A 38 -1.59 8.86 11.12
CA ARG A 38 -2.74 9.39 10.38
C ARG A 38 -2.40 9.72 8.92
N LYS A 39 -1.16 9.51 8.49
CA LYS A 39 -0.76 9.74 7.11
C LYS A 39 -1.42 8.70 6.21
N LEU A 40 -1.86 9.16 5.04
CA LEU A 40 -2.41 8.30 3.99
C LEU A 40 -1.33 7.87 3.00
N ILE A 41 -0.22 8.58 2.89
CA ILE A 41 0.92 8.20 2.07
C ILE A 41 2.10 7.97 2.99
N ILE A 42 2.70 6.79 2.85
CA ILE A 42 3.77 6.31 3.73
C ILE A 42 4.92 5.86 2.85
N GLY A 43 6.07 6.53 3.02
CA GLY A 43 7.30 6.14 2.33
C GLY A 43 7.84 4.81 2.85
N THR A 44 8.68 4.18 2.05
CA THR A 44 9.40 2.96 2.44
C THR A 44 10.91 3.23 2.48
N ASN A 45 11.68 2.21 2.82
CA ASN A 45 13.14 2.20 2.70
C ASN A 45 13.66 2.36 1.25
N HIS A 46 12.77 2.34 0.25
CA HIS A 46 13.10 2.64 -1.14
C HIS A 46 12.45 3.95 -1.57
N ASP A 47 13.24 4.89 -2.10
CA ASP A 47 12.77 6.23 -2.49
C ASP A 47 11.72 6.20 -3.63
N ASN A 48 11.69 5.12 -4.40
CA ASN A 48 10.78 4.90 -5.52
C ASN A 48 9.60 3.99 -5.17
N ILE A 49 9.37 3.65 -3.89
CA ILE A 49 8.23 2.84 -3.46
C ILE A 49 7.51 3.54 -2.30
N GLN A 50 6.21 3.73 -2.47
CA GLN A 50 5.34 4.29 -1.44
C GLN A 50 4.09 3.43 -1.23
N LEU A 51 3.55 3.47 -0.02
CA LEU A 51 2.29 2.84 0.34
C LEU A 51 1.22 3.93 0.44
N VAL A 52 0.05 3.68 -0.15
CA VAL A 52 -1.14 4.50 0.04
C VAL A 52 -2.16 3.72 0.86
N ILE A 53 -2.54 4.30 2.00
CA ILE A 53 -3.46 3.71 2.96
C ILE A 53 -4.87 4.21 2.65
N VAL A 54 -5.73 3.30 2.23
CA VAL A 54 -7.11 3.59 1.81
C VAL A 54 -8.09 2.69 2.57
N ARG A 55 -9.39 2.89 2.34
CA ARG A 55 -10.39 1.90 2.80
C ARG A 55 -10.32 0.67 1.91
N ASP A 56 -10.70 -0.47 2.46
CA ASP A 56 -10.65 -1.75 1.75
C ASP A 56 -11.44 -1.72 0.43
N SER A 57 -12.65 -1.16 0.47
CA SER A 57 -13.51 -0.92 -0.69
C SER A 57 -12.87 -0.05 -1.79
N ASP A 58 -11.92 0.80 -1.41
CA ASP A 58 -11.34 1.82 -2.29
C ASP A 58 -10.08 1.28 -3.00
N VAL A 59 -9.48 0.17 -2.54
CA VAL A 59 -8.27 -0.42 -3.14
C VAL A 59 -8.43 -0.70 -4.66
N PRO A 60 -9.49 -1.40 -5.13
CA PRO A 60 -9.63 -1.69 -6.56
C PRO A 60 -9.81 -0.43 -7.38
N THR A 61 -10.49 0.58 -6.84
CA THR A 61 -10.70 1.88 -7.49
C THR A 61 -9.37 2.60 -7.71
N TYR A 62 -8.50 2.62 -6.70
CA TYR A 62 -7.17 3.24 -6.83
C TYR A 62 -6.32 2.57 -7.90
N VAL A 63 -6.35 1.23 -7.96
CA VAL A 63 -5.62 0.47 -8.98
C VAL A 63 -6.22 0.68 -10.37
N GLN A 64 -7.55 0.59 -10.51
CA GLN A 64 -8.26 0.72 -11.78
C GLN A 64 -8.03 2.08 -12.45
N TYR A 65 -7.99 3.16 -11.67
CA TYR A 65 -7.78 4.52 -12.18
C TYR A 65 -6.31 4.95 -12.21
N GLY A 66 -5.37 4.07 -11.84
CA GLY A 66 -3.93 4.36 -11.85
C GLY A 66 -3.48 5.34 -10.77
N ALA A 67 -4.29 5.56 -9.73
CA ALA A 67 -3.86 6.29 -8.53
C ALA A 67 -2.91 5.44 -7.66
N ALA A 68 -2.96 4.12 -7.82
CA ALA A 68 -1.97 3.16 -7.36
C ALA A 68 -1.62 2.20 -8.50
N ASP A 69 -0.37 1.74 -8.55
CA ASP A 69 0.10 0.79 -9.56
C ASP A 69 -0.21 -0.67 -9.17
N LEU A 70 -0.29 -0.93 -7.87
CA LEU A 70 -0.60 -2.24 -7.28
C LEU A 70 -1.52 -2.05 -6.08
N GLY A 71 -2.31 -3.07 -5.75
CA GLY A 71 -3.11 -3.06 -4.53
C GLY A 71 -3.28 -4.46 -3.95
N ILE A 72 -3.47 -4.54 -2.63
CA ILE A 72 -3.86 -5.76 -1.93
C ILE A 72 -5.27 -5.56 -1.41
N ALA A 73 -6.21 -6.33 -1.94
CA ALA A 73 -7.63 -6.24 -1.63
C ALA A 73 -8.17 -7.58 -1.15
N GLY A 74 -9.16 -7.52 -0.26
CA GLY A 74 -9.98 -8.69 0.08
C GLY A 74 -10.69 -9.24 -1.15
N LYS A 75 -10.78 -10.58 -1.26
CA LYS A 75 -11.47 -11.23 -2.38
C LYS A 75 -12.95 -10.84 -2.45
N ASP A 76 -13.57 -10.61 -1.30
CA ASP A 76 -14.95 -10.15 -1.13
C ASP A 76 -15.19 -8.75 -1.72
N VAL A 77 -14.16 -7.89 -1.77
CA VAL A 77 -14.24 -6.55 -2.37
C VAL A 77 -14.11 -6.59 -3.90
N LEU A 78 -13.57 -7.68 -4.47
CA LEU A 78 -13.33 -7.82 -5.91
C LEU A 78 -14.51 -8.40 -6.70
N ILE A 79 -15.58 -8.82 -6.04
CA ILE A 79 -16.71 -9.56 -6.64
C ILE A 79 -17.87 -8.62 -6.96
#